data_AF-A0A256BGK9-F1
#
_entry.id   AF-A0A256BGK9-F1
#
_cell.length_a   1.000
_cell.length_b   1.000
_cell.length_c   1.000
_cell.angle_alpha   90.00
_cell.angle_beta   90.00
_cell.angle_gamma   90.00
#
_symmetry.space_group_name_H-M   'P 1'
#
loop_
_entity.id
_entity.type
_entity.pdbx_description
1 polymer ?
#
loop_
_entity_poly.entity_id
_entity_poly.type
_entity_poly.pdbx_seq_one_letter_code
_entity_poly.pdbx_strand_id
1 'polypeptide(L)'
;MHTVLRFTRRLATYPLSWPLNLTLLVLFLLLNIHWTQAIFWLVMLNFFLFIISRIVQSHVDPAVRYQDKVLQKRVPKSRLPYYQASHLTDQEIQFFRGEMAEALANIDSILSHIDYNAHLAMLFIRFDTARTLKGYFQAITKAPEQLNLASDFLYQYLPQLTSAIDQYIAVNEQMDKSASKIQKLSDLRNQISDLAEAVAVSYENFTSSQRKGV
;
A
#
# COMPACT_ATOMS: atom_id res chain seq x y z
N MET A 1 -21.23 -22.82 4.93
CA MET A 1 -19.77 -22.82 5.15
C MET A 1 -19.20 -21.39 5.39
N HIS A 2 -19.84 -20.55 6.22
CA HIS A 2 -19.35 -19.17 6.49
C HIS A 2 -19.02 -18.88 7.96
N THR A 3 -19.16 -19.87 8.85
CA THR A 3 -18.94 -19.68 10.30
C THR A 3 -17.52 -20.04 10.72
N VAL A 4 -16.81 -20.88 9.96
CA VAL A 4 -15.45 -21.36 10.30
C VAL A 4 -14.38 -20.28 10.08
N LEU A 5 -14.59 -19.36 9.13
CA LEU A 5 -13.64 -18.29 8.80
C LEU A 5 -13.56 -17.15 9.83
N ARG A 6 -14.49 -17.08 10.80
CA ARG A 6 -14.38 -16.13 11.93
C ARG A 6 -13.53 -16.65 13.09
N PHE A 7 -13.36 -17.97 13.20
CA PHE A 7 -12.59 -18.56 14.30
C PHE A 7 -11.07 -18.44 14.06
N THR A 8 -10.64 -18.52 12.81
CA THR A 8 -9.22 -18.37 12.43
C THR A 8 -8.67 -16.95 12.68
N ARG A 9 -9.53 -15.92 12.65
CA ARG A 9 -9.12 -14.53 12.94
C ARG A 9 -8.86 -14.25 14.44
N ARG A 10 -9.50 -14.99 15.36
CA ARG A 10 -9.24 -14.88 16.81
C ARG A 10 -8.02 -15.67 17.27
N LEU A 11 -7.63 -16.72 16.55
CA LEU A 11 -6.38 -17.44 16.82
C LEU A 11 -5.15 -16.64 16.36
N ALA A 12 -5.29 -15.79 15.33
CA ALA A 12 -4.24 -14.91 14.85
C ALA A 12 -3.91 -13.73 15.79
N THR A 13 -4.68 -13.54 16.88
CA THR A 13 -4.39 -12.51 17.89
C THR A 13 -3.52 -13.02 19.05
N TYR A 14 -3.28 -14.33 19.10
CA TYR A 14 -2.24 -14.89 19.96
C TYR A 14 -1.01 -15.13 19.08
N PRO A 15 0.18 -14.63 19.46
CA PRO A 15 1.37 -14.94 18.70
C PRO A 15 1.54 -16.45 18.77
N LEU A 16 1.51 -17.11 17.61
CA LEU A 16 1.66 -18.56 17.40
C LEU A 16 2.86 -19.17 18.17
N SER A 17 3.77 -18.32 18.66
CA SER A 17 4.83 -18.58 19.63
C SER A 17 4.42 -19.29 20.93
N TRP A 18 3.19 -19.11 21.46
CA TRP A 18 2.84 -19.64 22.79
C TRP A 18 2.86 -21.18 22.88
N PRO A 19 2.14 -21.93 22.01
CA PRO A 19 2.21 -23.39 22.03
C PRO A 19 3.61 -23.93 21.68
N LEU A 20 4.36 -23.20 20.86
CA LEU A 20 5.69 -23.60 20.37
C LEU A 20 6.80 -23.42 21.44
N ASN A 21 6.69 -22.39 22.27
CA ASN A 21 7.60 -22.18 23.40
C ASN A 21 7.37 -23.23 24.51
N LEU A 22 6.11 -23.65 24.70
CA LEU A 22 5.76 -24.72 25.65
C LEU A 22 6.34 -26.07 25.23
N THR A 23 6.23 -26.44 23.95
CA THR A 23 6.82 -27.69 23.45
C THR A 23 8.34 -27.67 23.52
N LEU A 24 8.98 -26.55 23.22
CA LEU A 24 10.43 -26.37 23.38
C LEU A 24 10.87 -26.47 24.84
N LEU A 25 10.11 -25.91 25.78
CA LEU A 25 10.44 -25.96 27.20
C LEU A 25 10.34 -27.38 27.76
N VAL A 26 9.33 -28.15 27.34
CA VAL A 26 9.21 -29.58 27.68
C VAL A 26 10.34 -30.40 27.06
N LEU A 27 10.70 -30.12 25.81
CA LEU A 27 11.82 -30.78 25.13
C LEU A 27 13.16 -30.50 25.82
N PHE A 28 13.41 -29.25 26.23
CA PHE A 28 14.62 -28.87 26.97
C PHE A 28 14.70 -29.54 28.34
N LEU A 29 13.56 -29.73 29.01
CA LEU A 29 13.47 -30.44 30.29
C LEU A 29 13.77 -31.95 30.14
N LEU A 30 13.33 -32.57 29.04
CA LEU A 30 13.62 -33.98 28.73
C LEU A 30 15.09 -34.22 28.36
N LEU A 31 15.74 -33.26 27.71
CA LEU A 31 17.14 -33.34 27.26
C LEU A 31 18.15 -32.88 28.34
N ASN A 32 17.69 -32.52 29.53
CA ASN A 32 18.51 -32.01 30.64
C ASN A 32 19.42 -30.84 30.22
N ILE A 33 18.89 -29.95 29.38
CA ILE A 33 19.63 -28.78 28.88
C ILE A 33 19.70 -27.72 29.98
N HIS A 34 20.88 -27.11 30.15
CA HIS A 34 21.08 -26.06 31.15
C HIS A 34 20.11 -24.88 30.93
N TRP A 35 19.53 -24.39 32.03
CA TRP A 35 18.54 -23.30 32.02
C TRP A 35 19.03 -22.04 31.30
N THR A 36 20.32 -21.72 31.38
CA THR A 36 20.93 -20.58 30.68
C THR A 36 20.86 -20.73 29.16
N GLN A 37 21.05 -21.96 28.64
CA GLN A 37 20.95 -22.26 27.22
C GLN A 37 19.49 -22.25 26.75
N ALA A 38 18.57 -22.79 27.55
CA ALA A 38 17.13 -22.77 27.23
C ALA A 38 16.59 -21.34 27.12
N ILE A 39 16.96 -20.46 28.07
CA ILE A 39 16.56 -19.04 28.05
C ILE A 39 17.15 -18.34 26.83
N PHE A 40 18.43 -18.58 26.51
CA PHE A 40 19.07 -18.00 25.34
C PHE A 40 18.31 -18.34 24.04
N TRP A 41 17.98 -19.61 23.82
CA TRP A 41 17.25 -20.04 22.62
C TRP A 41 15.83 -19.48 22.54
N LEU A 42 15.13 -19.37 23.66
CA LEU A 42 13.80 -18.76 23.70
C LEU A 42 13.85 -17.27 23.34
N VAL A 43 14.80 -16.53 23.90
CA VAL A 43 14.98 -15.10 23.57
C VAL A 43 15.38 -14.95 22.10
N MET A 44 16.30 -15.79 21.60
CA MET A 44 16.73 -15.77 20.20
C MET A 44 15.57 -16.03 19.24
N LEU A 45 14.72 -17.03 19.51
CA LEU A 45 13.56 -17.34 18.68
C LEU A 45 12.56 -16.18 18.64
N ASN A 46 12.25 -15.59 19.78
CA ASN A 46 11.35 -14.43 19.84
C ASN A 46 11.93 -13.21 19.13
N PHE A 47 13.25 -12.99 19.25
CA PHE A 47 13.97 -11.93 18.55
C PHE A 47 13.95 -12.15 17.02
N PHE A 48 14.21 -13.37 16.54
CA PHE A 48 14.12 -13.70 15.12
C PHE A 48 12.70 -13.53 14.58
N LEU A 49 11.67 -13.98 15.32
CA LEU A 49 10.28 -13.76 14.93
C LEU A 49 9.92 -12.27 14.92
N PHE A 50 10.44 -11.47 15.86
CA PHE A 50 10.26 -10.03 15.86
C PHE A 50 10.87 -9.39 14.61
N ILE A 51 12.11 -9.77 14.24
CA ILE A 51 12.78 -9.30 13.02
C ILE A 51 11.99 -9.71 11.77
N ILE A 52 11.60 -10.99 11.67
CA ILE A 52 10.80 -11.50 10.54
C ILE A 52 9.46 -10.77 10.46
N SER A 53 8.78 -10.54 11.58
CA SER A 53 7.51 -9.79 11.60
C SER A 53 7.67 -8.35 11.14
N ARG A 54 8.81 -7.71 11.47
CA ARG A 54 9.14 -6.35 11.02
C ARG A 54 9.44 -6.31 9.52
N ILE A 55 10.14 -7.30 8.98
CA ILE A 55 10.43 -7.43 7.54
C ILE A 55 9.14 -7.73 6.75
N VAL A 56 8.30 -8.65 7.24
CA VAL A 56 7.01 -8.95 6.61
C VAL A 56 6.09 -7.73 6.66
N GLN A 57 6.06 -6.97 7.76
CA GLN A 57 5.29 -5.72 7.83
C GLN A 57 5.85 -4.59 6.96
N SER A 58 7.14 -4.58 6.60
CA SER A 58 7.67 -3.63 5.61
C SER A 58 7.32 -3.98 4.17
N HIS A 59 6.86 -5.21 3.90
CA HIS A 59 6.35 -5.63 2.59
C HIS A 59 4.82 -5.53 2.47
N VAL A 60 4.11 -5.22 3.56
CA VAL A 60 2.68 -4.90 3.49
C VAL A 60 2.55 -3.46 3.03
N ASP A 61 1.97 -3.26 1.84
CA ASP A 61 1.80 -1.93 1.26
C ASP A 61 1.17 -0.97 2.27
N PRO A 62 1.77 0.22 2.50
CA PRO A 62 1.23 1.21 3.42
C PRO A 62 -0.21 1.60 3.05
N ALA A 63 -0.56 1.48 1.76
CA ALA A 63 -1.90 1.70 1.23
C ALA A 63 -2.95 0.70 1.79
N VAL A 64 -2.64 -0.59 1.84
CA VAL A 64 -3.50 -1.64 2.42
C VAL A 64 -3.70 -1.41 3.93
N ARG A 65 -2.63 -1.01 4.62
CA ARG A 65 -2.71 -0.68 6.06
C ARG A 65 -3.57 0.56 6.35
N TYR A 66 -3.51 1.54 5.46
CA TYR A 66 -4.31 2.77 5.57
C TYR A 66 -5.80 2.48 5.29
N GLN A 67 -6.10 1.67 4.27
CA GLN A 67 -7.44 1.19 3.94
C GLN A 67 -8.10 0.48 5.14
N ASP A 68 -7.39 -0.47 5.78
CA ASP A 68 -7.89 -1.18 6.97
C ASP A 68 -8.26 -0.24 8.12
N LYS A 69 -7.47 0.81 8.36
CA LYS A 69 -7.76 1.82 9.39
C LYS A 69 -8.97 2.68 9.04
N VAL A 70 -9.14 3.05 7.77
CA VAL A 70 -10.27 3.87 7.33
C VAL A 70 -11.58 3.10 7.37
N LEU A 71 -11.56 1.82 6.95
CA LEU A 71 -12.72 0.92 6.98
C LEU A 71 -13.19 0.62 8.41
N GLN A 72 -12.28 0.59 9.39
CA GLN A 72 -12.64 0.45 10.81
C GLN A 72 -13.31 1.70 11.39
N LYS A 73 -13.21 2.86 10.73
CA LYS A 73 -13.75 4.13 11.21
C LYS A 73 -15.12 4.42 10.58
N ARG A 74 -16.14 4.64 11.42
CA ARG A 74 -17.50 5.06 10.97
C ARG A 74 -17.41 6.28 10.06
N VAL A 75 -18.29 6.35 9.06
CA VAL A 75 -18.38 7.50 8.16
C VAL A 75 -18.66 8.75 9.01
N PRO A 76 -17.85 9.81 8.89
CA PRO A 76 -18.14 11.07 9.58
C PRO A 76 -19.49 11.62 9.15
N LYS A 77 -20.32 12.05 10.10
CA LYS A 77 -21.66 12.59 9.81
C LYS A 77 -21.65 13.77 8.82
N SER A 78 -20.55 14.52 8.73
CA SER A 78 -20.38 15.63 7.79
C SER A 78 -20.26 15.19 6.32
N ARG A 79 -19.89 13.93 6.05
CA ARG A 79 -19.73 13.39 4.69
C ARG A 79 -20.92 12.55 4.24
N LEU A 80 -21.78 12.14 5.17
CA LEU A 80 -23.01 11.38 4.87
C LEU A 80 -23.91 12.06 3.81
N PRO A 81 -24.18 13.37 3.87
CA PRO A 81 -25.07 14.03 2.91
C PRO A 81 -24.55 13.96 1.47
N TYR A 82 -23.23 14.01 1.29
CA TYR A 82 -22.59 13.91 -0.02
C TYR A 82 -22.77 12.51 -0.62
N TYR A 83 -22.62 11.45 0.19
CA TYR A 83 -22.81 10.08 -0.28
C TYR A 83 -24.28 9.71 -0.50
N GLN A 84 -25.18 10.25 0.33
CA GLN A 84 -26.62 10.07 0.18
C GLN A 84 -27.17 10.70 -1.10
N ALA A 85 -26.55 11.78 -1.57
CA ALA A 85 -26.88 12.41 -2.84
C ALA A 85 -26.41 11.60 -4.07
N SER A 86 -25.50 10.64 -3.90
CA SER A 86 -24.90 9.86 -4.99
C SER A 86 -25.66 8.55 -5.30
N HIS A 87 -26.82 8.30 -4.67
CA HIS A 87 -27.59 7.06 -4.80
C HIS A 87 -26.85 5.76 -4.44
N LEU A 88 -25.74 5.84 -3.70
CA LEU A 88 -24.95 4.68 -3.27
C LEU A 88 -25.55 4.02 -2.04
N THR A 89 -25.48 2.69 -1.99
CA THR A 89 -25.77 1.89 -0.79
C THR A 89 -24.66 2.04 0.26
N ASP A 90 -24.97 1.74 1.53
CA ASP A 90 -23.98 1.78 2.61
C ASP A 90 -22.74 0.91 2.33
N GLN A 91 -22.92 -0.22 1.62
CA GLN A 91 -21.82 -1.10 1.25
C GLN A 91 -20.92 -0.47 0.18
N GLU A 92 -21.52 0.13 -0.86
CA GLU A 92 -20.78 0.85 -1.91
C GLU A 92 -20.05 2.06 -1.35
N ILE A 93 -20.64 2.77 -0.38
CA ILE A 93 -19.97 3.88 0.32
C ILE A 93 -18.72 3.38 1.05
N GLN A 94 -18.78 2.25 1.75
CA GLN A 94 -17.61 1.71 2.44
C GLN A 94 -16.55 1.23 1.44
N PHE A 95 -16.96 0.56 0.36
CA PHE A 95 -16.06 0.15 -0.71
C PHE A 95 -15.35 1.36 -1.31
N PHE A 96 -16.11 2.36 -1.77
CA PHE A 96 -15.58 3.61 -2.32
C PHE A 96 -14.59 4.29 -1.35
N ARG A 97 -14.91 4.35 -0.06
CA ARG A 97 -14.01 4.93 0.95
C ARG A 97 -12.73 4.11 1.13
N GLY A 98 -12.81 2.79 1.02
CA GLY A 98 -11.65 1.91 1.01
C GLY A 98 -10.74 2.23 -0.18
N GLU A 99 -11.31 2.26 -1.38
CA GLU A 99 -10.57 2.57 -2.61
C GLU A 99 -9.91 3.95 -2.57
N MET A 100 -10.63 4.98 -2.12
CA MET A 100 -10.07 6.32 -1.99
C MET A 100 -9.01 6.42 -0.90
N ALA A 101 -9.13 5.64 0.17
CA ALA A 101 -8.10 5.60 1.21
C ALA A 101 -6.80 5.01 0.67
N GLU A 102 -6.89 3.89 -0.04
CA GLU A 102 -5.74 3.24 -0.67
C GLU A 102 -5.08 4.15 -1.71
N ALA A 103 -5.89 4.74 -2.60
CA ALA A 103 -5.42 5.68 -3.60
C ALA A 103 -4.71 6.90 -2.99
N LEU A 104 -5.26 7.48 -1.92
CA LEU A 104 -4.65 8.61 -1.23
C LEU A 104 -3.29 8.23 -0.63
N ALA A 105 -3.17 7.04 -0.02
CA ALA A 105 -1.91 6.57 0.53
C ALA A 105 -0.83 6.36 -0.55
N ASN A 106 -1.21 5.81 -1.72
CA ASN A 106 -0.31 5.70 -2.86
C ASN A 106 0.12 7.09 -3.36
N ILE A 107 -0.82 8.04 -3.51
CA ILE A 107 -0.51 9.42 -3.91
C ILE A 107 0.44 10.08 -2.91
N ASP A 108 0.17 9.99 -1.61
CA ASP A 108 1.05 10.58 -0.59
C ASP A 108 2.46 9.96 -0.62
N SER A 109 2.57 8.64 -0.82
CA SER A 109 3.86 7.97 -1.00
C SER A 109 4.62 8.53 -2.21
N ILE A 110 3.97 8.58 -3.37
CA ILE A 110 4.55 9.13 -4.60
C ILE A 110 5.02 10.57 -4.40
N LEU A 111 4.18 11.43 -3.80
CA LEU A 111 4.48 12.84 -3.60
C LEU A 111 5.57 13.09 -2.57
N SER A 112 5.74 12.19 -1.59
CA SER A 112 6.83 12.30 -0.61
C SER A 112 8.22 12.16 -1.24
N HIS A 113 8.31 11.60 -2.45
CA HIS A 113 9.56 11.35 -3.18
C HIS A 113 9.79 12.29 -4.36
N ILE A 114 8.94 13.31 -4.57
CA ILE A 114 8.99 14.18 -5.76
C ILE A 114 10.35 14.90 -5.91
N ASP A 115 10.97 15.27 -4.80
CA ASP A 115 12.25 15.99 -4.75
C ASP A 115 13.42 15.08 -4.34
N TYR A 116 13.26 13.75 -4.42
CA TYR A 116 14.28 12.79 -3.98
C TYR A 116 15.65 13.04 -4.67
N ASN A 117 15.65 13.26 -5.98
CA ASN A 117 16.82 13.73 -6.73
C ASN A 117 16.40 14.47 -8.00
N ALA A 118 17.37 15.12 -8.66
CA ALA A 118 17.10 15.93 -9.86
C ALA A 118 16.52 15.14 -11.04
N HIS A 119 16.89 13.87 -11.21
CA HIS A 119 16.35 13.04 -12.30
C HIS A 119 14.88 12.73 -12.09
N LEU A 120 14.51 12.34 -10.87
CA LEU A 120 13.14 12.02 -10.54
C LEU A 120 12.26 13.28 -10.56
N ALA A 121 12.73 14.38 -9.95
CA ALA A 121 12.03 15.66 -9.96
C ALA A 121 11.72 16.16 -11.38
N MET A 122 12.67 16.02 -12.32
CA MET A 122 12.46 16.41 -13.71
C MET A 122 11.33 15.61 -14.38
N LEU A 123 11.21 14.30 -14.09
CA LEU A 123 10.10 13.47 -14.60
C LEU A 123 8.75 13.96 -14.05
N PHE A 124 8.67 14.21 -12.74
CA PHE A 124 7.46 14.71 -12.10
C PHE A 124 7.02 16.07 -12.65
N ILE A 125 7.97 16.97 -12.93
CA ILE A 125 7.70 18.27 -13.55
C ILE A 125 7.22 18.11 -14.99
N ARG A 126 7.86 17.24 -15.78
CA ARG A 126 7.53 17.03 -17.20
C ARG A 126 6.06 16.66 -17.42
N PHE A 127 5.50 15.83 -16.54
CA PHE A 127 4.13 15.33 -16.65
C PHE A 127 3.14 16.00 -15.69
N ASP A 128 3.55 17.08 -15.02
CA ASP A 128 2.77 17.74 -13.96
C ASP A 128 2.17 16.73 -12.95
N THR A 129 2.91 15.65 -12.66
CA THR A 129 2.38 14.44 -12.02
C THR A 129 1.68 14.75 -10.70
N ALA A 130 2.23 15.67 -9.90
CA ALA A 130 1.62 16.06 -8.63
C ALA A 130 0.24 16.72 -8.81
N ARG A 131 0.09 17.57 -9.82
CA ARG A 131 -1.19 18.21 -10.13
C ARG A 131 -2.18 17.20 -10.68
N THR A 132 -1.72 16.34 -11.59
CA THR A 132 -2.53 15.29 -12.22
C THR A 132 -3.08 14.31 -11.19
N LEU A 133 -2.23 13.77 -10.30
CA LEU A 133 -2.65 12.83 -9.26
C LEU A 133 -3.69 13.44 -8.31
N LYS A 134 -3.45 14.65 -7.82
CA LYS A 134 -4.39 15.37 -6.94
C LYS A 134 -5.70 15.70 -7.66
N GLY A 135 -5.60 16.15 -8.91
CA GLY A 135 -6.76 16.49 -9.73
C GLY A 135 -7.63 15.27 -10.02
N TYR A 136 -7.02 14.15 -10.39
CA TYR A 136 -7.72 12.90 -10.66
C TYR A 136 -8.40 12.38 -9.39
N PHE A 137 -7.69 12.33 -8.27
CA PHE A 137 -8.29 11.96 -6.98
C PHE A 137 -9.51 12.84 -6.64
N GLN A 138 -9.37 14.16 -6.77
CA GLN A 138 -10.48 15.09 -6.55
C GLN A 138 -11.66 14.84 -7.50
N ALA A 139 -11.40 14.56 -8.77
CA ALA A 139 -12.44 14.27 -9.76
C ALA A 139 -13.22 13.00 -9.39
N ILE A 140 -12.54 11.93 -8.99
CA ILE A 140 -13.18 10.68 -8.55
C ILE A 140 -14.01 10.93 -7.28
N THR A 141 -13.49 11.70 -6.31
CA THR A 141 -14.22 12.02 -5.08
C THR A 141 -15.49 12.85 -5.29
N LYS A 142 -15.62 13.54 -6.44
CA LYS A 142 -16.80 14.31 -6.80
C LYS A 142 -17.86 13.50 -7.54
N ALA A 143 -17.49 12.35 -8.12
CA ALA A 143 -18.35 11.50 -8.92
C ALA A 143 -18.15 10.02 -8.53
N PRO A 144 -18.51 9.63 -7.28
CA PRO A 144 -18.25 8.29 -6.78
C PRO A 144 -18.98 7.18 -7.54
N GLU A 145 -20.09 7.50 -8.21
CA GLU A 145 -20.83 6.59 -9.09
C GLU A 145 -20.06 6.20 -10.36
N GLN A 146 -19.03 6.97 -10.74
CA GLN A 146 -18.19 6.70 -11.91
C GLN A 146 -16.84 6.06 -11.54
N LEU A 147 -16.74 5.46 -10.35
CA LEU A 147 -15.52 4.81 -9.87
C LEU A 147 -14.98 3.76 -10.85
N ASN A 148 -15.87 3.06 -11.56
CA ASN A 148 -15.53 2.08 -12.58
C ASN A 148 -14.70 2.68 -13.74
N LEU A 149 -14.89 3.95 -14.08
CA LEU A 149 -14.11 4.63 -15.12
C LEU A 149 -12.68 4.95 -14.68
N ALA A 150 -12.40 4.86 -13.38
CA ALA A 150 -11.09 5.10 -12.80
C ALA A 150 -10.39 3.80 -12.35
N SER A 151 -10.87 2.62 -12.75
CA SER A 151 -10.31 1.33 -12.31
C SER A 151 -8.82 1.21 -12.59
N ASP A 152 -8.38 1.56 -13.80
CA ASP A 152 -6.99 1.41 -14.22
C ASP A 152 -6.08 2.35 -13.42
N PHE A 153 -6.57 3.55 -13.13
CA PHE A 153 -5.85 4.49 -12.26
C PHE A 153 -5.65 3.94 -10.85
N LEU A 154 -6.71 3.39 -10.25
CA LEU A 154 -6.70 2.93 -8.86
C LEU A 154 -5.90 1.63 -8.67
N TYR A 155 -6.09 0.65 -9.55
CA TYR A 155 -5.55 -0.71 -9.35
C TYR A 155 -4.29 -0.99 -10.15
N GLN A 156 -4.03 -0.24 -11.22
CA GLN A 156 -2.88 -0.47 -12.08
C GLN A 156 -1.86 0.64 -11.95
N TYR A 157 -2.22 1.88 -12.29
CA TYR A 157 -1.23 2.94 -12.46
C TYR A 157 -0.68 3.44 -11.13
N LEU A 158 -1.52 3.71 -10.13
CA LEU A 158 -1.06 4.19 -8.82
C LEU A 158 -0.14 3.17 -8.11
N PRO A 159 -0.53 1.89 -7.96
CA PRO A 159 0.32 0.91 -7.28
C PRO A 159 1.63 0.67 -8.05
N GLN A 160 1.57 0.57 -9.38
CA GLN A 160 2.77 0.35 -10.19
C GLN A 160 3.72 1.54 -10.17
N LEU A 161 3.18 2.77 -10.19
CA LEU A 161 4.00 3.99 -10.10
C LEU A 161 4.70 4.08 -8.75
N THR A 162 3.97 3.81 -7.66
CA THR A 162 4.54 3.74 -6.31
C THR A 162 5.66 2.70 -6.24
N SER A 163 5.39 1.48 -6.71
CA SER A 163 6.38 0.40 -6.72
C SER A 163 7.62 0.73 -7.56
N ALA A 164 7.47 1.35 -8.73
CA ALA A 164 8.58 1.73 -9.59
C ALA A 164 9.47 2.80 -8.95
N ILE A 165 8.87 3.77 -8.25
CA ILE A 165 9.60 4.80 -7.49
C ILE A 165 10.35 4.18 -6.32
N ASP A 166 9.71 3.30 -5.54
CA ASP A 166 10.35 2.64 -4.41
C ASP A 166 11.53 1.78 -4.87
N GLN A 167 11.37 1.06 -5.98
CA GLN A 167 12.46 0.31 -6.61
C GLN A 167 13.59 1.22 -7.11
N TYR A 168 13.26 2.37 -7.69
CA TYR A 168 14.24 3.34 -8.15
C TYR A 168 15.09 3.86 -6.98
N ILE A 169 14.46 4.24 -5.87
CA ILE A 169 15.13 4.70 -4.65
C ILE A 169 16.02 3.59 -4.09
N ALA A 170 15.48 2.38 -3.93
CA ALA A 170 16.21 1.24 -3.39
C ALA A 170 17.46 0.90 -4.21
N VAL A 171 17.38 0.96 -5.54
CA VAL A 171 18.54 0.77 -6.42
C VAL A 171 19.51 1.95 -6.33
N ASN A 172 19.00 3.19 -6.28
CA ASN A 172 19.83 4.39 -6.26
C ASN A 172 20.72 4.45 -5.00
N GLU A 173 20.21 3.99 -3.85
CA GLU A 173 20.91 3.96 -2.56
C GLU A 173 22.03 2.92 -2.47
N GLN A 174 22.07 1.93 -3.36
CA GLN A 174 23.15 0.93 -3.38
C GLN A 174 24.51 1.61 -3.60
N MET A 175 25.56 1.26 -2.86
CA MET A 175 26.84 1.97 -2.96
C MET A 175 27.66 1.62 -4.22
N ASP A 176 27.26 0.62 -4.99
CA ASP A 176 27.95 0.22 -6.22
C ASP A 176 27.69 1.22 -7.36
N LYS A 177 28.67 1.35 -8.27
CA LYS A 177 28.57 2.18 -9.48
C LYS A 177 28.63 1.32 -10.74
N SER A 178 28.08 0.11 -10.69
CA SER A 178 28.14 -0.83 -11.80
C SER A 178 27.34 -0.31 -13.02
N ALA A 179 27.77 -0.69 -14.22
CA ALA A 179 27.01 -0.41 -15.45
C ALA A 179 25.59 -1.00 -15.38
N SER A 180 25.44 -2.15 -14.72
CA SER A 180 24.13 -2.77 -14.48
C SER A 180 23.20 -1.90 -13.63
N LYS A 181 23.71 -1.27 -12.57
CA LYS A 181 22.93 -0.32 -11.77
C LYS A 181 22.48 0.89 -12.61
N ILE A 182 23.39 1.47 -13.39
CA ILE A 182 23.08 2.62 -14.25
C ILE A 182 21.97 2.27 -15.25
N GLN A 183 22.06 1.09 -15.87
CA GLN A 183 21.03 0.59 -16.78
C GLN A 183 19.68 0.41 -16.06
N LYS A 184 19.68 -0.26 -14.91
CA LYS A 184 18.46 -0.49 -14.13
C LYS A 184 17.79 0.81 -13.68
N LEU A 185 18.56 1.81 -13.25
CA LEU A 185 18.03 3.14 -12.94
C LEU A 185 17.45 3.82 -14.17
N SER A 186 18.02 3.60 -15.35
CA SER A 186 17.48 4.13 -16.60
C SER A 186 16.16 3.46 -16.98
N ASP A 187 16.07 2.14 -16.86
CA ASP A 187 14.86 1.38 -17.18
C ASP A 187 13.72 1.79 -16.22
N LEU A 188 14.01 1.93 -14.93
CA LEU A 188 13.04 2.39 -13.94
C LEU A 188 12.58 3.83 -14.20
N ARG A 189 13.46 4.74 -14.64
CA ARG A 189 13.05 6.10 -15.04
C ARG A 189 12.10 6.08 -16.24
N ASN A 190 12.37 5.24 -17.23
CA ASN A 190 11.50 5.10 -18.39
C ASN A 190 10.13 4.55 -17.96
N GLN A 191 10.12 3.50 -17.12
CA GLN A 191 8.88 2.96 -16.58
C GLN A 191 8.08 4.00 -15.79
N ILE A 192 8.73 4.80 -14.94
CA ILE A 192 8.08 5.90 -14.20
C ILE A 192 7.51 6.94 -15.16
N SER A 193 8.25 7.29 -16.22
CA SER A 193 7.80 8.21 -17.27
C SER A 193 6.54 7.70 -17.95
N ASP A 194 6.54 6.44 -18.39
CA ASP A 194 5.41 5.82 -19.10
C ASP A 194 4.17 5.74 -18.21
N LEU A 195 4.35 5.41 -16.93
CA LEU A 195 3.26 5.37 -15.94
C LEU A 195 2.71 6.78 -15.66
N ALA A 196 3.58 7.79 -15.52
CA ALA A 196 3.15 9.17 -15.31
C ALA A 196 2.34 9.70 -16.51
N GLU A 197 2.76 9.37 -17.73
CA GLU A 197 2.03 9.68 -18.96
C GLU A 197 0.68 8.96 -19.02
N ALA A 198 0.65 7.66 -18.73
CA ALA A 198 -0.58 6.88 -18.69
C ALA A 198 -1.60 7.44 -17.68
N VAL A 199 -1.13 7.90 -16.50
CA VAL A 199 -1.96 8.58 -15.50
C VAL A 199 -2.55 9.89 -16.06
N ALA A 200 -1.74 10.69 -16.76
CA ALA A 200 -2.21 11.94 -17.37
C ALA A 200 -3.29 11.68 -18.43
N VAL A 201 -3.05 10.74 -19.33
CA VAL A 201 -4.01 10.34 -20.36
C VAL A 201 -5.30 9.78 -19.74
N SER A 202 -5.17 8.93 -18.73
CA SER A 202 -6.33 8.37 -18.01
C SER A 202 -7.16 9.46 -17.35
N TYR A 203 -6.53 10.48 -16.75
CA TYR A 203 -7.21 11.61 -16.15
C TYR A 203 -7.98 12.46 -17.18
N GLU A 204 -7.38 12.73 -18.33
CA GLU A 204 -8.05 13.43 -19.43
C GLU A 204 -9.26 12.64 -19.94
N ASN A 205 -9.12 11.33 -20.10
CA ASN A 205 -10.20 10.45 -20.53
C ASN A 205 -11.35 10.40 -19.50
N PHE A 206 -11.03 10.32 -18.21
CA PHE A 206 -12.01 10.35 -17.13
C PHE A 206 -12.80 11.67 -17.13
N THR A 207 -12.09 12.80 -17.12
CA THR A 207 -12.73 14.13 -17.11
C THR A 207 -13.49 14.44 -18.39
N SER A 208 -13.07 13.91 -19.54
CA SER A 208 -13.79 14.04 -20.80
C SER A 208 -15.07 13.21 -20.83
N SER A 209 -15.03 11.99 -20.28
CA SER A 209 -16.21 11.12 -20.16
C SER A 209 -17.26 11.75 -19.25
N GLN A 210 -16.83 12.36 -18.14
CA GLN A 210 -17.69 13.12 -17.22
C GLN A 210 -18.45 14.25 -17.93
N ARG A 211 -17.80 14.97 -18.86
CA ARG A 211 -18.45 16.06 -19.63
C ARG A 211 -19.49 15.57 -20.64
N LYS A 212 -19.39 14.32 -21.12
CA LYS A 212 -20.32 13.76 -22.11
C LYS A 212 -21.55 13.09 -21.47
N GLY A 213 -21.48 12.77 -20.18
CA GLY A 213 -22.57 12.15 -19.41
C GLY A 213 -23.47 13.13 -18.66
N VAL A 214 -23.25 14.45 -18.83
CA VAL A 214 -24.11 15.54 -18.33
C VAL A 214 -24.91 16.10 -19.50
#